data_AF-A0A8J6TXP9-F1
#
_entry.id   AF-A0A8J6TXP9-F1
#
_cell.length_a   1.000
_cell.length_b   1.000
_cell.length_c   1.000
_cell.angle_alpha   90.00
_cell.angle_beta   90.00
_cell.angle_gamma   90.00
#
_symmetry.space_group_name_H-M   'P 1'
#
loop_
_entity.id
_entity.type
_entity.pdbx_description
1 polymer ?
#
loop_
_entity_poly.entity_id
_entity_poly.type
_entity_poly.pdbx_seq_one_letter_code
_entity_poly.pdbx_strand_id
1 'polypeptide(L)'
;MNTPARERWHVARTQPGKWRIGELHLRRQGYKAFVPQIETTVRRRQRFHLRRVPFFPGYLFVFFNTANTRWRAINSTRGISTLIMQGETPLPLPIGVVESLIARTDELGILRPEEKIAPGSSVLISTGPFANLAGTLQKLEPNGRCRVLVELLNGSVAVRLERGSIRLQD
;
A
#
# COMPACT_ATOMS: atom_id res chain seq x y z
N MET A 1 -29.43 -0.79 9.29
CA MET A 1 -29.01 -1.71 8.21
C MET A 1 -27.95 -2.66 8.78
N ASN A 2 -28.30 -3.92 9.01
CA ASN A 2 -27.42 -4.91 9.63
C ASN A 2 -26.70 -5.67 8.51
N THR A 3 -25.50 -5.26 8.14
CA THR A 3 -24.70 -5.97 7.13
C THR A 3 -24.31 -7.32 7.74
N PRO A 4 -24.66 -8.47 7.13
CA PRO A 4 -24.28 -9.77 7.66
C PRO A 4 -22.75 -9.83 7.78
N ALA A 5 -22.26 -10.29 8.93
CA ALA A 5 -20.84 -10.36 9.23
C ALA A 5 -20.17 -11.32 8.24
N ARG A 6 -19.54 -10.73 7.22
CA ARG A 6 -18.70 -11.42 6.25
C ARG A 6 -17.26 -11.27 6.69
N GLU A 7 -16.43 -12.27 6.37
CA GLU A 7 -15.00 -12.17 6.60
C GLU A 7 -14.45 -10.93 5.88
N ARG A 8 -13.69 -10.13 6.62
CA ARG A 8 -13.13 -8.87 6.16
C ARG A 8 -11.74 -8.68 6.71
N TRP A 9 -10.95 -7.89 6.00
CA TRP A 9 -9.73 -7.35 6.56
C TRP A 9 -10.05 -6.22 7.54
N HIS A 10 -9.35 -6.23 8.67
CA HIS A 10 -9.39 -5.22 9.71
C HIS A 10 -7.97 -4.74 10.00
N VAL A 11 -7.85 -3.57 10.62
CA VAL A 11 -6.55 -2.99 10.97
C VAL A 11 -6.29 -3.17 12.47
N ALA A 12 -5.11 -3.69 12.81
CA ALA A 12 -4.59 -3.69 14.16
C ALA A 12 -3.39 -2.75 14.27
N ARG A 13 -3.38 -1.91 15.31
CA ARG A 13 -2.21 -1.13 15.70
C ARG A 13 -1.23 -2.05 16.43
N THR A 14 0.03 -2.02 16.01
CA THR A 14 1.13 -2.75 16.64
C THR A 14 1.87 -1.89 17.64
N GLN A 15 2.46 -2.50 18.66
CA GLN A 15 3.42 -1.84 19.52
C GLN A 15 4.67 -1.41 18.71
N PRO A 16 5.33 -0.29 19.06
CA PRO A 16 6.49 0.22 18.32
C PRO A 16 7.56 -0.84 18.06
N GLY A 17 7.91 -1.05 16.79
CA GLY A 17 8.93 -2.01 16.36
C GLY A 17 8.56 -3.50 16.51
N LYS A 18 7.37 -3.84 17.02
CA LYS A 18 6.95 -5.22 17.33
C LYS A 18 6.01 -5.85 16.29
N TRP A 19 5.90 -5.26 15.10
CA TRP A 19 5.06 -5.78 14.01
C TRP A 19 5.35 -7.25 13.68
N ARG A 20 6.62 -7.69 13.68
CA ARG A 20 7.00 -9.11 13.45
C ARG A 20 6.47 -10.04 14.54
N ILE A 21 6.54 -9.60 15.80
CA ILE A 21 6.04 -10.38 16.93
C ILE A 21 4.52 -10.46 16.89
N GLY A 22 3.86 -9.33 16.58
CA GLY A 22 2.41 -9.26 16.39
C GLY A 22 1.94 -10.20 15.29
N GLU A 23 2.53 -10.11 14.11
CA GLU A 23 2.20 -10.98 12.98
C GLU A 23 2.42 -12.47 13.32
N LEU A 24 3.56 -12.83 13.89
CA LEU A 24 3.88 -14.21 14.28
C LEU A 24 2.85 -14.77 15.26
N HIS A 25 2.51 -14.02 16.31
CA HIS A 25 1.59 -14.49 17.34
C HIS A 25 0.15 -14.57 16.82
N LEU A 26 -0.28 -13.65 15.96
CA LEU A 26 -1.58 -13.74 15.29
C LEU A 26 -1.67 -14.99 14.42
N ARG A 27 -0.65 -15.25 13.60
CA ARG A 27 -0.59 -16.47 12.77
C ARG A 27 -0.63 -17.75 13.61
N ARG A 28 0.08 -17.78 14.75
CA ARG A 28 0.06 -18.92 15.70
C ARG A 28 -1.32 -19.15 16.34
N GLN A 29 -2.09 -18.10 16.52
CA GLN A 29 -3.47 -18.18 17.02
C GLN A 29 -4.49 -18.55 15.93
N GLY A 30 -4.04 -18.77 14.69
CA GLY A 30 -4.89 -19.14 13.55
C GLY A 30 -5.45 -17.95 12.77
N TYR A 31 -5.06 -16.72 13.09
CA TYR A 31 -5.48 -15.55 12.31
C TYR A 31 -4.65 -15.42 11.05
N LYS A 32 -5.31 -15.10 9.93
CA LYS A 32 -4.64 -14.63 8.73
C LYS A 32 -4.22 -13.17 8.95
N ALA A 33 -2.92 -12.91 8.98
CA ALA A 33 -2.33 -11.58 9.17
C ALA A 33 -1.46 -11.20 7.97
N PHE A 34 -1.39 -9.90 7.67
CA PHE A 34 -0.59 -9.36 6.58
C PHE A 34 0.05 -8.03 6.98
N VAL A 35 1.34 -7.89 6.70
CA VAL A 35 2.11 -6.66 6.88
C VAL A 35 2.82 -6.36 5.56
N PRO A 36 2.39 -5.36 4.77
CA PRO A 36 3.15 -4.97 3.60
C PRO A 36 4.50 -4.39 4.04
N GLN A 37 5.59 -4.86 3.44
CA GLN A 37 6.95 -4.44 3.78
C GLN A 37 7.59 -3.70 2.61
N ILE A 38 8.58 -2.85 2.88
CA ILE A 38 9.48 -2.27 1.89
C ILE A 38 10.93 -2.44 2.34
N GLU A 39 11.85 -2.43 1.38
CA GLU A 39 13.27 -2.41 1.65
C GLU A 39 13.77 -0.96 1.68
N THR A 40 14.45 -0.61 2.77
CA THR A 40 15.04 0.72 2.96
C THR A 40 16.52 0.58 3.31
N THR A 41 17.34 1.50 2.80
CA THR A 41 18.76 1.53 3.10
C THR A 41 18.99 2.35 4.36
N VAL A 42 19.48 1.71 5.42
CA VAL A 42 19.82 2.37 6.67
C VAL A 42 21.34 2.47 6.79
N ARG A 43 21.85 3.68 7.03
CA ARG A 43 23.27 3.92 7.30
C ARG A 43 23.56 3.62 8.78
N ARG A 44 24.40 2.63 9.05
CA ARG A 44 24.92 2.35 10.41
C ARG A 44 26.44 2.26 10.34
N ARG A 45 27.14 3.01 11.21
CA ARG A 45 28.61 2.94 11.36
C ARG A 45 29.36 2.93 10.01
N GLN A 46 29.01 3.89 9.15
CA GLN A 46 29.57 4.08 7.79
C GLN A 46 29.27 2.98 6.75
N ARG A 47 28.49 1.94 7.07
CA ARG A 47 28.01 0.96 6.09
C ARG A 47 26.51 1.13 5.83
N PHE A 48 26.13 0.98 4.58
CA PHE A 48 24.73 0.94 4.15
C PHE A 48 24.21 -0.49 4.29
N HIS A 49 23.12 -0.66 5.02
CA HIS A 49 22.46 -1.96 5.19
C HIS A 49 21.03 -1.89 4.65
N LEU A 50 20.67 -2.89 3.86
CA LEU A 50 19.30 -3.08 3.41
C LEU A 50 18.46 -3.62 4.57
N ARG A 51 17.34 -2.98 4.89
CA ARG A 51 16.45 -3.39 5.99
C ARG A 51 15.00 -3.43 5.51
N ARG A 52 14.30 -4.51 5.85
CA ARG A 52 12.85 -4.62 5.69
C ARG A 52 12.12 -3.90 6.80
N VAL A 53 11.24 -2.98 6.44
CA VAL A 53 10.39 -2.23 7.36
C VAL A 53 8.94 -2.28 6.88
N PRO A 54 7.95 -2.18 7.79
CA PRO A 54 6.54 -2.08 7.37
C PRO A 54 6.33 -0.84 6.51
N PHE A 55 5.55 -0.99 5.44
CA PHE A 55 5.11 0.11 4.61
C PHE A 55 4.15 1.05 5.34
N PHE A 56 3.34 0.50 6.26
CA PHE A 56 2.53 1.25 7.21
C PHE A 56 3.09 1.07 8.63
N PRO A 57 4.00 1.94 9.09
CA PRO A 57 4.59 1.82 10.42
C PRO A 57 3.53 1.82 11.51
N GLY A 58 3.59 0.81 12.40
CA GLY A 58 2.67 0.71 13.54
C GLY A 58 1.34 0.04 13.23
N TYR A 59 1.12 -0.48 12.02
CA TYR A 59 -0.14 -1.11 11.62
C TYR A 59 0.11 -2.47 10.97
N LEU A 60 -0.88 -3.35 11.10
CA LEU A 60 -0.99 -4.61 10.35
C LEU A 60 -2.45 -4.92 10.03
N PHE A 61 -2.64 -5.80 9.05
CA PHE A 61 -3.96 -6.24 8.61
C PHE A 61 -4.25 -7.64 9.16
N VAL A 62 -5.48 -7.87 9.62
CA VAL A 62 -5.96 -9.17 10.10
C VAL A 62 -7.28 -9.51 9.43
N PHE A 63 -7.41 -10.71 8.87
CA PHE A 63 -8.62 -11.18 8.20
C PHE A 63 -9.42 -12.08 9.15
N PHE A 64 -10.66 -11.71 9.44
CA PHE A 64 -11.55 -12.50 10.31
C PHE A 64 -13.02 -12.13 10.10
N ASN A 65 -13.92 -12.91 10.70
CA ASN A 65 -15.35 -12.64 10.75
C ASN A 65 -15.71 -12.05 12.13
N THR A 66 -16.31 -10.87 12.19
CA THR A 66 -16.66 -10.22 13.46
C THR A 66 -17.71 -10.98 14.29
N ALA A 67 -18.56 -11.81 13.66
CA ALA A 67 -19.57 -12.61 14.36
C ALA A 67 -19.05 -13.95 14.88
N ASN A 68 -18.17 -14.61 14.12
CA ASN A 68 -17.73 -15.98 14.42
C ASN A 68 -16.33 -16.07 15.03
N THR A 69 -15.57 -14.97 15.04
CA THR A 69 -14.19 -14.97 15.54
C THR A 69 -14.09 -14.20 16.85
N ARG A 70 -13.29 -14.72 17.79
CA ARG A 70 -12.98 -14.06 19.07
C ARG A 70 -12.00 -12.90 18.88
N TRP A 71 -12.38 -11.91 18.07
CA TRP A 71 -11.54 -10.78 17.67
C TRP A 71 -11.00 -9.97 18.86
N ARG A 72 -11.69 -9.96 20.01
CA ARG A 72 -11.17 -9.33 21.25
C ARG A 72 -9.83 -9.93 21.71
N ALA A 73 -9.56 -11.21 21.40
CA ALA A 73 -8.28 -11.85 21.71
C ALA A 73 -7.10 -11.26 20.91
N ILE A 74 -7.36 -10.61 19.77
CA ILE A 74 -6.34 -9.89 18.99
C ILE A 74 -5.71 -8.78 19.84
N ASN A 75 -6.51 -8.07 20.63
CA ASN A 75 -6.00 -7.01 21.52
C ASN A 75 -5.09 -7.54 22.63
N SER A 76 -5.27 -8.79 23.04
CA SER A 76 -4.40 -9.47 24.03
C SER A 76 -3.15 -10.09 23.40
N THR A 77 -2.96 -9.96 22.09
CA THR A 77 -1.85 -10.59 21.38
C THR A 77 -0.56 -9.79 21.54
N ARG A 78 0.55 -10.47 21.89
CA ARG A 78 1.86 -9.83 22.09
C ARG A 78 2.30 -9.11 20.81
N GLY A 79 2.67 -7.84 20.94
CA GLY A 79 3.07 -7.00 19.80
C GLY A 79 1.89 -6.26 19.14
N ILE A 80 0.66 -6.55 19.55
CA ILE A 80 -0.53 -5.76 19.22
C ILE A 80 -0.80 -4.76 20.35
N SER A 81 -1.27 -3.58 19.99
CA SER A 81 -1.79 -2.57 20.91
C SER A 81 -3.31 -2.64 20.97
N THR A 82 -3.97 -2.52 19.81
CA THR A 82 -5.44 -2.60 19.72
C THR A 82 -5.89 -2.73 18.26
N LEU A 83 -7.06 -3.31 18.03
CA LEU A 83 -7.82 -3.15 16.79
C LEU A 83 -8.32 -1.71 16.63
N ILE A 84 -8.41 -1.27 15.38
CA ILE A 84 -9.09 -0.04 15.01
C ILE A 84 -10.59 -0.31 15.02
N MET A 85 -11.32 0.50 15.79
CA MET A 85 -12.74 0.32 16.07
C MET A 85 -13.58 1.35 15.32
N GLN A 86 -14.80 0.97 14.95
CA GLN A 86 -15.88 1.85 14.54
C GLN A 86 -17.04 1.63 15.51
N GLY A 87 -17.21 2.56 16.45
CA GLY A 87 -18.09 2.35 17.60
C GLY A 87 -17.63 1.13 18.40
N GLU A 88 -18.51 0.13 18.54
CA GLU A 88 -18.26 -1.06 19.37
C GLU A 88 -17.61 -2.24 18.62
N THR A 89 -17.48 -2.16 17.30
CA THR A 89 -16.99 -3.26 16.46
C THR A 89 -15.69 -2.89 15.73
N PRO A 90 -14.82 -3.86 15.40
CA PRO A 90 -13.64 -3.59 14.58
C PRO A 90 -14.03 -3.01 13.21
N LEU A 91 -13.36 -1.94 12.78
CA LEU A 91 -13.62 -1.27 11.50
C LEU A 91 -13.24 -2.22 10.35
N PRO A 92 -14.18 -2.63 9.48
CA PRO A 92 -13.86 -3.41 8.29
C PRO A 92 -13.25 -2.51 7.21
N LEU A 93 -12.23 -3.02 6.53
CA LEU A 93 -11.70 -2.37 5.33
C LEU A 93 -12.58 -2.62 4.10
N PRO A 94 -12.58 -1.69 3.13
CA PRO A 94 -13.18 -1.94 1.82
C PRO A 94 -12.57 -3.19 1.16
N ILE A 95 -13.42 -3.95 0.48
CA ILE A 95 -13.01 -5.15 -0.26
C ILE A 95 -12.01 -4.74 -1.34
N GLY A 96 -10.95 -5.53 -1.53
CA GLY A 96 -10.00 -5.34 -2.61
C GLY A 96 -8.80 -4.48 -2.22
N VAL A 97 -8.86 -3.69 -1.13
CA VAL A 97 -7.75 -2.82 -0.72
C VAL A 97 -6.53 -3.64 -0.32
N VAL A 98 -6.71 -4.62 0.57
CA VAL A 98 -5.59 -5.45 1.04
C VAL A 98 -5.20 -6.47 -0.03
N GLU A 99 -6.15 -6.98 -0.80
CA GLU A 99 -5.90 -7.86 -1.93
C GLU A 99 -5.03 -7.17 -2.99
N SER A 100 -5.31 -5.90 -3.30
CA SER A 100 -4.48 -5.10 -4.23
C SER A 100 -3.07 -4.88 -3.69
N LEU A 101 -2.91 -4.72 -2.37
CA LEU A 101 -1.59 -4.65 -1.75
C LEU A 101 -0.86 -5.99 -1.84
N ILE A 102 -1.52 -7.11 -1.56
CA ILE A 102 -0.96 -8.46 -1.67
C ILE A 102 -0.55 -8.77 -3.11
N ALA A 103 -1.36 -8.40 -4.11
CA ALA A 103 -1.05 -8.58 -5.52
C ALA A 103 0.22 -7.82 -5.97
N ARG A 104 0.56 -6.75 -5.24
CA ARG A 104 1.78 -5.95 -5.45
C ARG A 104 2.97 -6.40 -4.61
N THR A 105 2.80 -7.40 -3.74
CA THR A 105 3.90 -7.98 -2.97
C THR A 105 4.53 -9.17 -3.68
N ASP A 106 5.83 -9.36 -3.49
CA ASP A 106 6.50 -10.61 -3.84
C ASP A 106 6.15 -11.74 -2.84
N GLU A 107 6.71 -12.93 -3.06
CA GLU A 107 6.54 -14.11 -2.18
C GLU A 107 7.01 -13.86 -0.73
N LEU A 108 7.84 -12.84 -0.51
CA LEU A 108 8.37 -12.45 0.79
C LEU A 108 7.53 -11.36 1.47
N GLY A 109 6.42 -10.94 0.86
CA GLY A 109 5.55 -9.88 1.37
C GLY A 109 6.12 -8.46 1.21
N ILE A 110 7.13 -8.30 0.36
CA ILE A 110 7.76 -7.02 0.06
C ILE A 110 6.99 -6.38 -1.09
N LEU A 111 6.47 -5.18 -0.87
CA LEU A 111 5.86 -4.38 -1.92
C LEU A 111 6.91 -4.09 -2.97
N ARG A 112 6.62 -4.56 -4.19
CA ARG A 112 7.40 -4.16 -5.35
C ARG A 112 7.27 -2.64 -5.47
N PRO A 113 8.38 -1.93 -5.68
CA PRO A 113 8.31 -0.54 -6.08
C PRO A 113 7.33 -0.46 -7.26
N GLU A 114 6.34 0.44 -7.19
CA GLU A 114 5.67 0.86 -8.43
C GLU A 114 6.79 1.18 -9.41
N GLU A 115 6.72 0.65 -10.63
CA GLU A 115 7.64 1.04 -11.69
C GLU A 115 7.71 2.56 -11.68
N LYS A 116 8.87 3.05 -11.24
CA LYS A 116 9.06 4.49 -11.11
C LYS A 116 8.98 5.00 -12.53
N ILE A 117 7.90 5.71 -12.84
CA ILE A 117 7.86 6.48 -14.07
C ILE A 117 9.00 7.46 -13.98
N ALA A 118 10.07 7.14 -14.70
CA ALA A 118 11.26 7.93 -14.74
C ALA A 118 11.07 8.99 -15.82
N PRO A 119 11.70 10.17 -15.68
CA PRO A 119 11.89 11.06 -16.82
C PRO A 119 12.46 10.26 -18.01
N GLY A 120 11.79 10.33 -19.15
CA GLY A 120 12.08 9.56 -20.36
C GLY A 120 11.13 8.38 -20.63
N SER A 121 10.34 7.95 -19.63
CA SER A 121 9.37 6.86 -19.82
C SER A 121 8.18 7.29 -20.69
N SER A 122 7.74 6.39 -21.57
CA SER A 122 6.46 6.53 -22.29
C SER A 122 5.30 6.35 -21.32
N VAL A 123 4.34 7.28 -21.35
CA VAL A 123 3.20 7.31 -20.46
C VAL A 123 1.90 7.58 -21.21
N LEU A 124 0.85 6.90 -20.77
CA LEU A 124 -0.52 7.13 -21.22
C LEU A 124 -1.26 8.03 -20.21
N ILE A 125 -1.85 9.11 -20.71
CA ILE A 125 -2.67 10.00 -19.90
C ILE A 125 -4.03 9.34 -19.66
N SER A 126 -4.41 9.19 -18.39
CA SER A 126 -5.63 8.47 -17.99
C SER A 126 -6.84 9.39 -17.77
N THR A 127 -6.64 10.70 -17.57
CA THR A 127 -7.69 11.64 -17.17
C THR A 127 -7.49 13.03 -17.79
N GLY A 128 -8.58 13.79 -17.90
CA GLY A 128 -8.56 15.18 -18.41
C GLY A 128 -8.71 15.27 -19.94
N PRO A 129 -8.55 16.48 -20.51
CA PRO A 129 -8.79 16.74 -21.94
C PRO A 129 -7.80 16.02 -22.87
N PHE A 130 -6.70 15.51 -22.33
CA PHE A 130 -5.68 14.75 -23.05
C PHE A 130 -5.73 13.25 -22.73
N ALA A 131 -6.83 12.75 -22.16
CA ALA A 131 -6.97 11.32 -21.84
C ALA A 131 -6.83 10.44 -23.08
N ASN A 132 -6.24 9.25 -22.90
CA ASN A 132 -5.87 8.27 -23.92
C ASN A 132 -4.79 8.73 -24.91
N LEU A 133 -4.15 9.87 -24.69
CA LEU A 133 -2.98 10.27 -25.46
C LEU A 133 -1.69 9.73 -24.82
N ALA A 134 -0.80 9.24 -25.66
CA ALA A 134 0.55 8.85 -25.33
C ALA A 134 1.46 10.08 -25.24
N GLY A 135 2.45 10.04 -24.36
CA GLY A 135 3.47 11.07 -24.26
C GLY A 135 4.68 10.61 -23.47
N THR A 136 5.73 11.42 -23.45
CA THR A 136 6.97 11.12 -22.74
C THR A 136 7.05 11.92 -21.46
N LEU A 137 7.25 11.26 -20.31
CA LEU A 137 7.45 11.98 -19.05
C LEU A 137 8.77 12.76 -19.12
N GLN A 138 8.73 14.09 -19.03
CA GLN A 138 9.93 14.91 -19.06
C GLN A 138 10.50 15.17 -17.65
N LYS A 139 9.62 15.31 -16.64
CA LYS A 139 10.03 15.56 -15.26
C LYS A 139 8.95 15.12 -14.27
N LEU A 140 9.37 14.47 -13.20
CA LEU A 140 8.55 14.18 -12.01
C LEU A 140 9.07 15.03 -10.86
N GLU A 141 8.23 15.91 -10.33
CA GLU A 141 8.54 16.69 -9.13
C GLU A 141 8.23 15.90 -7.85
N PRO A 142 8.96 16.13 -6.74
CA PRO A 142 8.70 15.46 -5.46
C PRO A 142 7.30 15.69 -4.89
N ASN A 143 6.64 16.78 -5.31
CA ASN A 143 5.26 17.11 -4.93
C ASN A 143 4.20 16.31 -5.70
N GLY A 144 4.60 15.37 -6.57
CA GLY A 144 3.70 14.53 -7.36
C GLY A 144 3.24 15.17 -8.67
N ARG A 145 3.70 16.38 -9.02
CA ARG A 145 3.43 16.99 -10.33
C ARG A 145 4.38 16.46 -11.39
N CYS A 146 3.84 16.19 -12.57
CA CYS A 146 4.53 15.63 -13.72
C CYS A 146 4.45 16.61 -14.89
N ARG A 147 5.53 16.72 -15.66
CA ARG A 147 5.51 17.32 -17.00
C ARG A 147 5.58 16.20 -18.02
N VAL A 148 4.56 16.08 -18.85
CA VAL A 148 4.49 15.10 -19.94
C VAL A 148 4.52 15.84 -21.27
N LEU A 149 5.37 15.38 -22.18
CA LEU A 149 5.44 15.87 -23.54
C LEU A 149 4.51 15.01 -24.40
N VAL A 150 3.41 15.59 -24.87
CA VAL A 150 2.44 14.91 -25.74
C VAL A 150 2.74 15.30 -27.18
N GLU A 151 2.88 14.32 -28.06
CA GLU A 151 3.02 14.58 -29.49
C GLU A 151 1.64 14.78 -30.12
N LEU A 152 1.45 15.95 -30.74
CA LEU A 152 0.27 16.31 -31.51
C LEU A 152 0.69 16.56 -32.96
N LEU A 153 -0.28 16.62 -33.87
CA LEU A 153 -0.07 16.74 -35.32
C LEU A 153 0.85 17.92 -35.72
N ASN A 154 0.84 19.02 -34.95
CA ASN A 154 1.64 20.22 -35.20
C ASN A 154 2.83 20.41 -34.24
N GLY A 155 3.27 19.35 -33.56
CA GLY A 155 4.43 19.36 -32.68
C GLY A 155 4.13 18.88 -31.27
N SER A 156 5.11 19.03 -30.38
CA SER A 156 5.04 18.49 -29.03
C SER A 156 4.61 19.56 -28.02
N VAL A 157 3.58 19.25 -27.21
CA VAL A 157 3.07 20.16 -26.16
C VAL A 157 3.41 19.60 -24.78
N ALA A 158 4.01 20.43 -23.93
CA ALA A 158 4.29 20.07 -22.55
C ALA A 158 3.08 20.32 -21.65
N VAL A 159 2.47 19.25 -21.14
CA VAL A 159 1.30 19.28 -20.26
C VAL A 159 1.74 19.01 -18.82
N ARG A 160 1.17 19.78 -17.86
CA ARG A 160 1.36 19.53 -16.43
C ARG A 160 0.21 18.69 -15.90
N LEU A 161 0.54 17.55 -15.31
CA LEU A 161 -0.42 16.57 -14.80
C LEU A 161 -0.01 16.14 -13.40
N GLU A 162 -0.93 15.54 -12.65
CA GLU A 162 -0.59 14.84 -11.41
C GLU A 162 -0.13 13.42 -11.71
N ARG A 163 0.74 12.86 -10.86
CA ARG A 163 1.24 11.48 -11.00
C ARG A 163 0.12 10.46 -11.12
N GLY A 164 -1.01 10.68 -10.43
CA GLY A 164 -2.19 9.80 -10.50
C GLY A 164 -2.94 9.83 -11.83
N SER A 165 -2.67 10.82 -12.69
CA SER A 165 -3.33 10.99 -14.00
C SER A 165 -2.56 10.33 -15.15
N ILE A 166 -1.43 9.69 -14.88
CA ILE A 166 -0.57 9.06 -15.90
C ILE A 166 -0.28 7.60 -15.55
N ARG A 167 -0.19 6.74 -16.56
CA ARG A 167 0.21 5.32 -16.43
C ARG A 167 1.37 5.05 -17.38
N LEU A 168 2.20 4.05 -17.09
CA LEU A 168 3.20 3.61 -18.06
C LEU A 168 2.49 3.01 -19.27
N GLN A 169 3.04 3.31 -20.44
CA GLN A 169 2.67 2.66 -21.68
C GLN A 169 3.68 1.55 -21.93
N ASP A 170 3.20 0.30 -21.94
CA ASP A 170 3.98 -0.89 -22.31
C ASP A 170 4.48 -0.83 -23.77
#